data_AF-A0A8F5VJ56-F1
#
_entry.id   AF-A0A8F5VJ56-F1
#
_cell.length_a   1.000
_cell.length_b   1.000
_cell.length_c   1.000
_cell.angle_alpha   90.00
_cell.angle_beta   90.00
_cell.angle_gamma   90.00
#
_symmetry.space_group_name_H-M   'P 1'
#
loop_
_entity.id
_entity.type
_entity.pdbx_description
1 polymer ?
#
loop_
_entity_poly.entity_id
_entity_poly.type
_entity_poly.pdbx_seq_one_letter_code
_entity_poly.pdbx_strand_id
1 'polypeptide(L)' 'MKLILPDKSVIELSVQGRSIETILSNQGIDPLTTLISREDEIIPEDTIPDDEDVIRVIRIAHGG' A
#
# COMPACT_ATOMS: atom_id res chain seq x y z
N MET A 1 -7.50 -6.88 -4.08
CA MET A 1 -7.16 -5.92 -3.00
C MET A 1 -7.66 -4.53 -3.40
N LYS A 2 -8.04 -3.70 -2.43
CA LYS A 2 -8.30 -2.26 -2.61
C LYS A 2 -7.17 -1.43 -2.03
N LEU A 3 -6.56 -0.57 -2.84
CA LEU A 3 -5.56 0.39 -2.40
C LEU A 3 -6.20 1.79 -2.35
N ILE A 4 -6.24 2.40 -1.17
CA ILE A 4 -6.77 3.74 -0.94
C ILE A 4 -5.59 4.70 -0.83
N LEU A 5 -5.50 5.64 -1.76
CA LEU A 5 -4.45 6.65 -1.83
C LEU A 5 -4.73 7.85 -0.90
N PRO A 6 -3.73 8.72 -0.63
CA PRO A 6 -3.91 9.88 0.26
C PRO A 6 -4.94 10.90 -0.23
N ASP A 7 -5.14 10.98 -1.55
CA ASP A 7 -6.18 11.79 -2.21
C ASP A 7 -7.58 11.15 -2.14
N LYS A 8 -7.70 10.00 -1.46
CA LYS A 8 -8.89 9.16 -1.31
C LYS A 8 -9.30 8.42 -2.59
N SER A 9 -8.49 8.48 -3.65
CA SER A 9 -8.67 7.63 -4.83
C SER A 9 -8.54 6.17 -4.43
N VAL A 10 -9.33 5.31 -5.08
CA VAL A 10 -9.34 3.86 -4.83
C VAL A 10 -8.89 3.15 -6.10
N ILE A 11 -7.89 2.29 -5.95
CA ILE A 11 -7.39 1.43 -7.02
C ILE A 11 -7.67 -0.02 -6.65
N GLU A 12 -8.34 -0.75 -7.54
CA GLU A 12 -8.54 -2.19 -7.40
C GLU A 12 -7.43 -2.94 -8.13
N LEU A 13 -6.75 -3.83 -7.40
CA LEU A 13 -5.56 -4.53 -7.85
C LEU A 13 -5.66 -6.02 -7.49
N SER A 14 -5.17 -6.90 -8.35
CA SER A 14 -4.93 -8.31 -7.98
C SER A 14 -3.54 -8.45 -7.35
N VAL A 15 -3.47 -9.10 -6.19
CA VAL A 15 -2.21 -9.24 -5.44
C VAL A 15 -1.23 -10.14 -6.17
N GLN A 16 -1.70 -11.29 -6.66
CA GLN A 16 -0.89 -12.29 -7.35
C GLN A 16 0.34 -12.74 -6.52
N GLY A 17 0.19 -12.83 -5.19
CA GLY A 17 1.25 -13.23 -4.27
C GLY A 17 2.42 -12.23 -4.13
N ARG A 18 2.25 -10.98 -4.58
CA ARG A 18 3.28 -9.93 -4.47
C ARG A 18 3.19 -9.21 -3.12
N SER A 19 4.33 -8.71 -2.63
CA SER A 19 4.38 -7.86 -1.43
C SER A 19 3.76 -6.48 -1.67
N ILE A 20 3.38 -5.78 -0.59
CA ILE A 20 2.93 -4.39 -0.68
C ILE A 20 3.99 -3.50 -1.34
N GLU A 21 5.27 -3.68 -1.00
CA GLU A 21 6.40 -2.98 -1.61
C GLU A 21 6.37 -3.06 -3.14
N THR A 22 6.22 -4.28 -3.67
CA THR A 22 6.16 -4.53 -5.11
C THR A 22 4.91 -3.87 -5.73
N ILE A 23 3.78 -3.94 -5.03
CA ILE A 23 2.53 -3.36 -5.51
C ILE A 23 2.62 -1.83 -5.59
N LEU A 24 3.11 -1.18 -4.53
CA LEU A 24 3.29 0.27 -4.46
C LEU A 24 4.30 0.77 -5.51
N SER A 25 5.43 0.07 -5.66
CA SER A 25 6.45 0.40 -6.67
C SER A 25 5.87 0.41 -8.09
N ASN A 26 5.00 -0.56 -8.41
CA ASN A 26 4.31 -0.62 -9.70
C ASN A 26 3.31 0.53 -9.92
N GLN A 27 2.84 1.18 -8.86
CA GLN A 27 2.01 2.38 -8.93
C GLN A 27 2.85 3.67 -8.96
N GLY A 28 4.19 3.56 -8.96
CA GLY A 28 5.09 4.71 -8.88
C GLY A 28 5.15 5.35 -7.48
N ILE A 29 4.75 4.61 -6.45
CA ILE A 29 4.80 5.02 -5.05
C ILE A 29 6.04 4.39 -4.41
N ASP A 30 6.89 5.21 -3.80
CA ASP A 30 8.08 4.75 -3.09
C ASP A 30 7.68 4.11 -1.74
N PRO A 31 7.86 2.78 -1.56
CA PRO A 31 7.47 2.09 -0.34
C PRO A 31 8.28 2.53 0.88
N LEU A 32 9.55 2.89 0.72
CA LEU A 32 10.45 3.24 1.82
C LEU A 32 10.07 4.56 2.49
N THR A 33 9.41 5.44 1.74
CA THR A 33 8.89 6.69 2.25
C THR A 33 7.42 6.58 2.62
N THR A 34 6.77 5.43 2.44
CA THR A 34 5.32 5.32 2.57
C THR A 34 4.89 4.56 3.81
N LEU A 35 4.06 5.21 4.65
CA LEU A 35 3.35 4.51 5.72
C LEU A 35 2.03 3.92 5.19
N ILE A 36 1.84 2.63 5.42
CA ILE A 36 0.64 1.88 5.03
C ILE A 36 -0.11 1.33 6.25
N SER A 37 -1.42 1.19 6.12
CA SER A 37 -2.22 0.37 7.03
C SER A 37 -3.06 -0.65 6.28
N ARG A 38 -3.29 -1.81 6.91
CA ARG A 38 -4.41 -2.69 6.59
C ARG A 38 -5.48 -2.42 7.64
N GLU A 39 -6.64 -1.94 7.19
CA GLU A 39 -7.66 -1.41 8.10
C GLU A 39 -7.07 -0.34 9.05
N ASP A 40 -7.03 -0.63 10.36
CA ASP A 40 -6.54 0.25 11.42
C ASP A 40 -5.13 -0.14 11.93
N GLU A 41 -4.50 -1.18 11.35
CA GLU A 41 -3.18 -1.68 11.74
C GLU A 41 -2.10 -1.23 10.75
N ILE A 42 -1.01 -0.64 11.27
CA ILE A 42 0.19 -0.36 10.48
C ILE A 42 0.90 -1.67 10.16
N ILE A 43 1.11 -1.95 8.88
CA ILE A 43 1.77 -3.17 8.43
C ILE A 43 3.11 -2.86 7.75
N PRO A 44 4.09 -3.77 7.81
CA PRO A 44 5.34 -3.66 7.03
C PRO A 44 5.12 -3.72 5.52
N GLU A 45 5.98 -3.07 4.71
CA GLU A 45 5.86 -3.13 3.24
C GLU A 45 6.16 -4.51 2.63
N ASP A 46 6.88 -5.38 3.32
CA ASP A 46 7.18 -6.76 2.89
C ASP A 46 6.00 -7.72 3.11
N THR A 47 4.93 -7.26 3.75
CA THR A 47 3.67 -8.02 3.92
C THR A 47 3.11 -8.44 2.56
N ILE A 48 2.67 -9.70 2.46
CA ILE A 48 1.90 -10.20 1.32
C ILE A 48 0.41 -10.07 1.66
N PRO A 49 -0.35 -9.22 0.95
CA PRO A 49 -1.78 -9.07 1.17
C PRO A 49 -2.61 -10.19 0.52
N ASP A 50 -3.88 -10.25 0.89
CA ASP A 50 -4.89 -11.06 0.20
C ASP A 50 -5.71 -10.21 -0.79
N ASP A 51 -6.39 -10.85 -1.74
CA ASP A 51 -7.20 -10.15 -2.73
C ASP A 51 -8.43 -9.44 -2.11
N GLU A 52 -8.81 -9.76 -0.89
CA GLU A 52 -9.90 -9.10 -0.17
C GLU A 52 -9.44 -7.93 0.71
N ASP A 53 -8.12 -7.75 0.87
CA ASP A 53 -7.56 -6.73 1.75
C ASP A 53 -7.88 -5.30 1.29
N VAL A 54 -8.04 -4.42 2.29
CA VAL A 54 -8.12 -2.97 2.12
C VAL A 54 -6.90 -2.31 2.72
N ILE A 55 -6.03 -1.80 1.84
CA ILE A 55 -4.78 -1.13 2.20
C ILE A 55 -4.95 0.37 2.03
N ARG A 56 -4.52 1.15 3.03
CA ARG A 56 -4.52 2.62 2.99
C ARG A 56 -3.08 3.13 2.97
N VAL A 57 -2.81 4.04 2.05
CA VAL A 57 -1.59 4.83 2.00
C VAL A 57 -1.82 6.08 2.85
N ILE A 58 -1.06 6.23 3.94
CA ILE A 58 -1.30 7.30 4.92
C ILE A 58 -0.46 8.54 4.60
N ARG A 59 0.86 8.39 4.46
CA ARG A 59 1.79 9.50 4.23
C ARG A 59 3.03 9.03 3.47
N ILE A 60 3.52 9.89 2.59
CA ILE A 60 4.85 9.82 1.99
C ILE A 60 5.77 10.71 2.84
N ALA A 61 6.54 10.12 3.75
CA ALA A 61 7.61 10.78 4.48
C ALA A 61 8.66 11.28 3.49
N HIS A 62 8.61 12.56 3.16
CA HIS A 62 9.74 13.21 2.48
C HIS A 62 10.84 13.31 3.53
N GLY A 63 11.85 12.45 3.43
CA GLY A 63 13.04 12.55 4.26
C GLY A 63 13.58 13.97 4.19
N GLY A 64 13.73 14.60 5.36
CA GLY A 64 14.41 15.89 5.49
C GLY A 64 15.91 15.77 5.23
#